data_AF-A0A1I1U856-F1
#
_entry.id   AF-A0A1I1U856-F1
#
_cell.length_a   1.000
_cell.length_b   1.000
_cell.length_c   1.000
_cell.angle_alpha   90.00
_cell.angle_beta   90.00
_cell.angle_gamma   90.00
#
_symmetry.space_group_name_H-M   'P 1'
#
loop_
_entity.id
_entity.type
_entity.pdbx_description
1 polymer ?
#
loop_
_entity_poly.entity_id
_entity_poly.type
_entity_poly.pdbx_seq_one_letter_code
_entity_poly.pdbx_strand_id
1 'polypeptide(L)'
;MNHPLIHGLAAARKARGMTQAELAEQAGLSRMTVQRTEGGDLDPRFSTLAEMARVLGLELLAVPAALSSDLQAFIQSGGRFLAQPAGADAPPSIVEGLGRKAP
;
A
#
# COMPACT_ATOMS: atom_id res chain seq x y z
N MET A 1 -14.96 4.65 -5.86
CA MET A 1 -14.79 3.26 -5.39
C MET A 1 -14.12 3.27 -4.03
N ASN A 2 -14.64 2.53 -3.04
CA ASN A 2 -14.12 2.55 -1.67
C ASN A 2 -12.96 1.54 -1.51
N HIS A 3 -11.76 1.88 -1.98
CA HIS A 3 -10.62 0.96 -2.01
C HIS A 3 -9.72 1.10 -0.77
N PRO A 4 -9.35 0.02 -0.05
CA PRO A 4 -8.52 0.07 1.16
C PRO A 4 -7.20 0.83 0.99
N LEU A 5 -6.57 0.70 -0.17
CA LEU A 5 -5.35 1.45 -0.51
C LEU A 5 -5.55 2.97 -0.45
N ILE A 6 -6.64 3.49 -1.01
CA ILE A 6 -6.94 4.92 -1.02
C ILE A 6 -7.13 5.44 0.41
N HIS A 7 -7.85 4.67 1.24
CA HIS A 7 -8.01 4.98 2.67
C HIS A 7 -6.69 4.97 3.40
N GLY A 8 -5.81 4.01 3.11
CA GLY A 8 -4.47 3.94 3.68
C GLY A 8 -3.64 5.19 3.37
N LEU A 9 -3.64 5.65 2.11
CA LEU A 9 -2.96 6.88 1.71
C LEU A 9 -3.57 8.12 2.39
N ALA A 10 -4.90 8.23 2.43
CA ALA A 10 -5.58 9.35 3.10
C ALA A 10 -5.31 9.38 4.61
N ALA A 11 -5.28 8.21 5.25
CA ALA A 11 -4.94 8.08 6.67
C ALA A 11 -3.48 8.46 6.94
N ALA A 12 -2.54 8.01 6.11
CA ALA A 12 -1.13 8.38 6.21
C ALA A 12 -0.92 9.89 6.04
N ARG A 13 -1.62 10.52 5.09
CA ARG A 13 -1.62 11.99 4.92
C ARG A 13 -2.07 12.69 6.20
N LYS A 14 -3.22 12.28 6.76
CA LYS A 14 -3.77 12.85 7.99
C LYS A 14 -2.83 12.66 9.18
N ALA A 15 -2.22 11.49 9.32
CA ALA A 15 -1.26 11.19 10.39
C ALA A 15 -0.01 12.09 10.33
N ARG A 16 0.33 12.60 9.15
CA ARG A 16 1.42 13.57 8.94
C ARG A 16 0.99 15.03 9.08
N GLY A 17 -0.27 15.30 9.42
CA GLY A 17 -0.81 16.66 9.52
C GLY A 17 -0.90 17.40 8.19
N MET A 18 -0.74 16.72 7.05
CA MET A 18 -0.79 17.34 5.73
C MET A 18 -2.24 17.56 5.29
N THR A 19 -2.53 18.68 4.65
CA THR A 19 -3.76 18.96 3.91
C THR A 19 -3.75 18.27 2.54
N GLN A 20 -4.90 18.17 1.89
CA GLN A 20 -5.00 17.66 0.51
C GLN A 20 -4.24 18.56 -0.49
N ALA A 21 -4.16 19.87 -0.22
CA ALA A 21 -3.45 20.82 -1.08
C ALA A 21 -1.94 20.61 -1.00
N GLU A 22 -1.39 20.45 0.21
CA GLU A 22 0.05 20.20 0.40
C GLU A 22 0.49 18.86 -0.20
N LEU A 23 -0.32 17.80 -0.05
CA LEU A 23 -0.04 16.53 -0.71
C LEU A 23 -0.06 16.70 -2.23
N ALA A 24 -1.07 17.39 -2.77
CA ALA A 24 -1.18 17.61 -4.20
C ALA A 24 0.03 18.37 -4.76
N GLU A 25 0.44 19.45 -4.11
CA GLU A 25 1.60 20.26 -4.49
C GLU A 25 2.88 19.43 -4.52
N GLN A 26 3.18 18.70 -3.45
CA GLN A 26 4.40 17.88 -3.38
C GLN A 26 4.39 16.67 -4.32
N ALA A 27 3.20 16.19 -4.69
CA ALA A 27 3.01 15.07 -5.61
C ALA A 27 2.96 15.51 -7.09
N GLY A 28 2.98 16.81 -7.38
CA GLY A 28 2.79 17.33 -8.74
C GLY A 28 1.38 17.06 -9.29
N LEU A 29 0.37 17.03 -8.40
CA LEU A 29 -1.03 16.76 -8.71
C LEU A 29 -1.89 18.01 -8.46
N SER A 30 -3.12 18.01 -8.98
CA SER A 30 -4.09 19.03 -8.59
C SER A 30 -4.76 18.69 -7.25
N ARG A 31 -5.12 19.70 -6.46
CA ARG A 31 -5.92 19.51 -5.22
C ARG A 31 -7.21 18.74 -5.49
N MET A 32 -7.89 19.04 -6.60
CA MET A 32 -9.12 18.36 -7.02
C MET A 32 -8.88 16.87 -7.29
N THR A 33 -7.75 16.51 -7.89
CA THR A 33 -7.35 15.11 -8.11
C THR A 33 -7.24 14.38 -6.78
N VAL A 34 -6.48 14.94 -5.82
CA VAL A 34 -6.33 14.33 -4.49
C VAL A 34 -7.67 14.23 -3.78
N GLN A 35 -8.49 15.28 -3.80
CA GLN A 35 -9.82 15.29 -3.18
C GLN A 35 -10.73 14.18 -3.74
N ARG A 36 -10.87 14.08 -5.07
CA ARG A 36 -11.74 13.09 -5.70
C ARG A 36 -11.19 11.67 -5.56
N THR A 37 -9.87 11.51 -5.56
CA THR A 37 -9.22 10.23 -5.23
C THR A 37 -9.56 9.81 -3.82
N GLU A 38 -9.33 10.65 -2.81
CA GLU A 38 -9.64 10.33 -1.40
C GLU A 38 -11.14 10.17 -1.12
N GLY A 39 -12.00 10.90 -1.85
CA GLY A 39 -13.46 10.77 -1.76
C GLY A 39 -14.02 9.54 -2.48
N GLY A 40 -13.22 8.89 -3.33
CA GLY A 40 -13.68 7.76 -4.15
C GLY A 40 -14.55 8.17 -5.35
N ASP A 41 -14.56 9.45 -5.72
CA ASP A 41 -15.32 10.00 -6.85
C ASP A 41 -14.60 9.87 -8.20
N LEU A 42 -13.39 9.30 -8.18
CA LEU A 42 -12.52 9.08 -9.32
C LEU A 42 -11.86 7.70 -9.18
N ASP A 43 -11.69 7.01 -10.29
CA ASP A 43 -10.78 5.87 -10.39
C ASP A 43 -9.37 6.38 -10.71
N PRO A 44 -8.45 6.44 -9.72
CA PRO A 44 -7.13 7.02 -9.92
C PRO A 44 -6.24 6.08 -10.75
N ARG A 45 -5.44 6.67 -11.65
CA ARG A 45 -4.36 5.91 -12.29
C ARG A 45 -3.37 5.43 -11.24
N PHE A 46 -2.71 4.30 -11.52
CA PHE A 46 -1.62 3.81 -10.66
C PHE A 46 -0.54 4.88 -10.43
N SER A 47 -0.16 5.64 -11.46
CA SER A 47 0.82 6.73 -11.31
C SER A 47 0.38 7.81 -10.32
N THR A 48 -0.92 8.13 -10.24
CA THR A 48 -1.44 9.06 -9.23
C THR A 48 -1.25 8.50 -7.83
N LEU A 49 -1.57 7.22 -7.62
CA LEU A 49 -1.38 6.55 -6.33
C LEU A 49 0.10 6.46 -5.96
N ALA A 50 0.97 6.18 -6.92
CA ALA A 50 2.42 6.10 -6.73
C ALA A 50 3.02 7.45 -6.31
N GLU A 51 2.62 8.57 -6.94
CA GLU A 51 3.10 9.90 -6.53
C GLU A 51 2.61 10.28 -5.13
N MET A 52 1.35 9.98 -4.81
CA MET A 52 0.83 10.18 -3.46
C MET A 52 1.62 9.35 -2.44
N ALA A 53 1.86 8.05 -2.72
CA ALA A 53 2.63 7.17 -1.85
C ALA A 53 4.07 7.67 -1.66
N ARG A 54 4.75 8.12 -2.73
CA ARG A 54 6.11 8.66 -2.71
C ARG A 54 6.23 9.84 -1.73
N VAL A 55 5.36 10.83 -1.85
CA VAL A 55 5.33 11.99 -0.93
C VAL A 55 5.02 11.53 0.50
N LEU A 56 4.11 10.57 0.62
CA LEU A 56 3.75 9.94 1.87
C LEU A 56 4.81 8.94 2.36
N GLY A 57 6.00 8.85 1.78
CA GLY A 57 7.08 7.93 2.21
C GLY A 57 6.61 6.48 2.37
N LEU A 58 5.68 6.07 1.51
CA LEU A 58 5.12 4.73 1.44
C LEU A 58 5.52 4.09 0.11
N GLU A 59 5.67 2.77 0.12
CA GLU A 59 5.85 1.98 -1.09
C GLU A 59 4.58 1.19 -1.41
N LEU A 60 4.26 1.10 -2.70
CA LEU A 60 3.17 0.26 -3.19
C LEU A 60 3.74 -1.10 -3.61
N LEU A 61 3.48 -2.13 -2.82
CA LEU A 61 3.95 -3.49 -3.07
C LEU A 61 2.80 -4.36 -3.57
N ALA A 62 3.04 -5.07 -4.68
CA ALA A 62 2.19 -6.17 -5.09
C ALA A 62 2.55 -7.40 -4.23
N VAL A 63 1.53 -8.03 -3.67
CA VAL A 63 1.70 -9.19 -2.80
C VAL A 63 0.83 -10.35 -3.30
N PRO A 64 1.27 -11.60 -3.16
CA PRO A 64 0.41 -12.74 -3.46
C PRO A 64 -0.87 -12.67 -2.64
N ALA A 65 -2.02 -12.85 -3.29
CA ALA A 65 -3.33 -12.72 -2.63
C ALA A 65 -3.46 -13.63 -1.39
N ALA A 66 -2.88 -14.84 -1.47
CA ALA A 66 -2.85 -15.82 -0.39
C ALA A 66 -2.10 -15.35 0.87
N LEU A 67 -1.20 -14.37 0.76
CA LEU A 67 -0.40 -13.85 1.88
C LEU A 67 -0.92 -12.50 2.41
N SER A 68 -2.02 -11.99 1.85
CA SER A 68 -2.50 -10.63 2.14
C SER A 68 -2.95 -10.45 3.60
N SER A 69 -3.64 -11.44 4.18
CA SER A 69 -4.07 -11.42 5.58
C SER A 69 -2.89 -11.43 6.54
N ASP A 70 -1.93 -12.33 6.30
CA ASP A 70 -0.79 -12.56 7.19
C ASP A 70 0.13 -11.35 7.18
N LEU A 71 0.35 -10.77 6.01
CA LEU A 71 1.10 -9.52 5.88
C LEU A 71 0.41 -8.35 6.59
N GLN A 72 -0.90 -8.22 6.48
CA GLN A 72 -1.65 -7.17 7.20
C GLN A 72 -1.51 -7.35 8.71
N ALA A 73 -1.62 -8.57 9.22
CA ALA A 73 -1.43 -8.86 10.64
C ALA A 73 0.00 -8.52 11.11
N PHE A 74 1.01 -8.85 10.31
CA PHE A 74 2.40 -8.53 10.58
C PHE A 74 2.68 -7.00 10.59
N ILE A 75 2.10 -6.25 9.65
CA ILE A 75 2.23 -4.79 9.63
C ILE A 75 1.54 -4.18 10.86
N GLN A 76 0.35 -4.67 11.23
CA GLN A 76 -0.39 -4.19 12.40
C GLN A 76 0.32 -4.52 13.74
N SER A 77 1.13 -5.58 13.79
CA SER A 77 1.96 -5.90 14.96
C SER A 77 3.23 -5.03 15.06
N GLY A 78 3.41 -4.07 14.15
CA GLY A 78 4.59 -3.21 14.10
C GLY A 78 5.83 -3.93 13.58
N GLY A 79 5.65 -4.93 12.70
CA GLY A 79 6.74 -5.70 12.12
C GLY A 79 7.38 -6.68 13.11
N ARG A 80 6.70 -7.01 14.21
CA ARG A 80 7.17 -8.00 15.19
C ARG A 80 6.46 -9.32 14.94
N PHE A 81 7.23 -10.36 14.62
CA PHE A 81 6.74 -11.73 14.76
C PHE A 81 6.70 -12.07 16.25
N LEU A 82 5.51 -12.12 16.84
CA LEU A 82 5.33 -12.74 18.15
C LEU A 82 5.59 -14.25 17.97
N ALA A 83 6.83 -14.66 18.21
CA ALA A 83 7.28 -16.06 18.31
C ALA A 83 6.66 -17.02 17.28
N GLN A 84 7.00 -16.89 16.00
CA GLN A 84 6.98 -18.06 15.11
C GLN A 84 8.31 -18.81 15.29
N PRO A 85 8.30 -20.14 15.51
CA PRO A 85 9.53 -20.91 15.57
C PRO A 85 10.28 -20.72 14.24
N ALA A 86 11.57 -20.36 14.34
CA ALA A 86 12.41 -20.17 13.16
C ALA A 86 12.48 -21.48 12.36
N GLY A 87 12.03 -21.44 11.11
CA GLY A 87 12.29 -22.50 10.12
C GLY A 87 11.14 -23.46 9.79
N ALA A 88 9.93 -23.30 10.33
CA ALA A 88 8.82 -24.21 10.00
C ALA A 88 7.95 -23.72 8.82
N ASP A 89 7.68 -22.42 8.71
CA ASP A 89 6.65 -21.89 7.79
C ASP A 89 7.11 -20.66 7.01
N ALA A 90 8.37 -20.61 6.57
CA ALA A 90 8.72 -19.63 5.54
C ALA A 90 8.04 -20.08 4.22
N PRO A 91 7.02 -19.37 3.71
CA PRO A 91 6.44 -19.73 2.44
C PRO A 91 7.55 -19.70 1.37
N PRO A 92 7.53 -20.64 0.40
CA PRO A 92 8.53 -20.68 -0.65
C PRO A 92 8.63 -19.31 -1.31
N SER A 93 9.86 -18.92 -1.65
CA SER A 93 10.13 -17.62 -2.24
C SER A 93 9.20 -17.38 -3.44
N ILE A 94 8.69 -16.16 -3.61
CA ILE A 94 7.86 -15.81 -4.78
C ILE A 94 8.59 -16.17 -6.09
N VAL A 95 9.94 -16.07 -6.10
CA VAL A 95 10.79 -16.48 -7.22
C VAL A 95 10.71 -17.99 -7.46
N GLU A 96 10.67 -18.81 -6.41
CA GLU A 96 10.56 -20.28 -6.51
C GLU A 96 9.17 -20.73 -6.95
N GLY A 97 8.11 -20.00 -6.56
CA GLY A 97 6.74 -20.26 -7.00
C GLY A 97 6.51 -19.93 -8.47
N LEU A 98 7.15 -18.87 -8.98
CA LEU A 98 7.04 -18.45 -10.39
C LEU A 98 7.87 -19.33 -11.35
N GLY A 99 8.98 -19.91 -10.88
CA GLY A 99 9.84 -20.78 -11.69
C GLY A 99 9.33 -22.22 -11.89
N ARG A 100 8.35 -22.66 -11.11
CA ARG A 100 7.83 -24.06 -11.15
C ARG A 100 6.73 -24.32 -12.18
N LYS A 101 6.40 -23.36 -13.06
CA LYS A 101 5.42 -23.57 -14.13
C LYS A 101 6.09 -23.76 -15.49
N ALA A 102 6.69 -24.95 -15.67
CA ALA A 102 6.81 -25.69 -16.93
C ALA A 102 7.40 -27.09 -16.63
N PRO A 103 6.96 -28.19 -17.25
CA PRO A 103 5.83 -28.40 -18.18
C PRO A 103 4.53 -28.86 -17.50
#